data_AF-A0A062C269-F1
#
_entry.id   AF-A0A062C269-F1
#
_cell.length_a   1.000
_cell.length_b   1.000
_cell.length_c   1.000
_cell.angle_alpha   90.00
_cell.angle_beta   90.00
_cell.angle_gamma   90.00
#
_symmetry.space_group_name_H-M   'P 1'
#
loop_
_entity.id
_entity.type
_entity.pdbx_description
1 polymer ?
#
loop_
_entity_poly.entity_id
_entity_poly.type
_entity_poly.pdbx_seq_one_letter_code
_entity_poly.pdbx_strand_id
1 'polypeptide(L)'
;MAKKSMINRELKREKTVAKYAAKRAELKAVIANVNASDEERFEAMMKLQALPRNASPIRLRNRCGLTGRPHGYFRKFGLGRNKLRDTVMQGDVPGVVKASW
;
A
#
# COMPACT_ATOMS: atom_id res chain seq x y z
N MET A 1 -4.08 8.58 -18.46
CA MET A 1 -3.15 8.40 -17.32
C MET A 1 -3.74 9.02 -16.06
N ALA A 2 -3.27 8.67 -14.87
CA ALA A 2 -3.74 9.30 -13.63
C ALA A 2 -3.26 10.76 -13.53
N LYS A 3 -4.03 11.60 -12.83
CA LYS A 3 -3.62 12.99 -12.53
C LYS A 3 -2.32 12.98 -11.71
N LYS A 4 -1.37 13.86 -12.02
CA LYS A 4 -0.10 14.01 -11.25
C LYS A 4 -0.35 14.21 -9.76
N SER A 5 -1.39 14.97 -9.40
CA SER A 5 -1.82 15.17 -8.02
C SER A 5 -2.19 13.87 -7.30
N MET A 6 -2.79 12.90 -8.00
CA MET A 6 -3.15 11.60 -7.42
C MET A 6 -1.95 10.69 -7.20
N ILE A 7 -0.94 10.78 -8.06
CA ILE A 7 0.33 10.05 -7.89
C ILE A 7 1.09 10.63 -6.69
N ASN A 8 1.23 11.97 -6.62
CA ASN A 8 1.89 12.63 -5.50
C ASN A 8 1.17 12.41 -4.16
N ARG A 9 -0.17 12.29 -4.18
CA ARG A 9 -0.95 11.92 -3.00
C ARG A 9 -0.60 10.53 -2.48
N GLU A 10 -0.34 9.58 -3.39
CA GLU A 10 0.08 8.23 -3.01
C GLU A 10 1.50 8.23 -2.44
N LEU A 11 2.44 8.92 -3.10
CA LEU A 11 3.81 9.09 -2.60
C LEU A 11 3.86 9.71 -1.19
N LYS A 12 2.99 10.70 -0.92
CA LYS A 12 2.86 11.29 0.42
C LYS A 12 2.36 10.27 1.45
N ARG A 13 1.41 9.40 1.06
CA ARG A 13 0.88 8.35 1.95
C ARG A 13 1.94 7.30 2.23
N GLU A 14 2.66 6.82 1.22
CA GLU A 14 3.76 5.85 1.39
C GLU A 14 4.80 6.36 2.38
N LYS A 15 5.27 7.61 2.21
CA LYS A 15 6.20 8.25 3.16
C LYS A 15 5.63 8.32 4.57
N THR A 16 4.35 8.66 4.71
CA THR A 16 3.68 8.76 6.03
C THR A 16 3.54 7.38 6.68
N VAL A 17 3.14 6.37 5.93
CA VAL A 17 3.03 4.98 6.41
C VAL A 17 4.39 4.48 6.88
N ALA A 18 5.44 4.65 6.07
CA ALA A 18 6.80 4.25 6.43
C ALA A 18 7.27 4.92 7.72
N LYS A 19 7.02 6.23 7.88
CA LYS A 19 7.40 6.99 9.09
C LYS A 19 6.76 6.46 10.38
N TYR A 20 5.50 6.02 10.32
CA TYR A 20 4.73 5.63 11.51
C TYR A 20 4.50 4.11 11.64
N ALA A 21 5.11 3.30 10.78
CA ALA A 21 4.88 1.86 10.72
C ALA A 21 5.22 1.16 12.05
N ALA A 22 6.40 1.41 12.60
CA ALA A 22 6.87 0.83 13.85
C ALA A 22 5.95 1.21 15.03
N LYS A 23 5.75 2.51 15.25
CA LYS A 23 4.88 3.03 16.33
C LYS A 23 3.44 2.49 16.24
N ARG A 24 2.88 2.33 15.03
CA ARG A 24 1.54 1.73 14.87
C ARG A 24 1.53 0.24 15.19
N ALA A 25 2.59 -0.50 14.86
CA ALA A 25 2.70 -1.92 15.15
C ALA A 25 2.75 -2.16 16.66
N GLU A 26 3.58 -1.39 17.38
CA GLU A 26 3.67 -1.43 18.84
C GLU A 26 2.32 -1.14 19.52
N LEU A 27 1.66 -0.03 19.16
CA LEU A 27 0.37 0.33 19.74
C LEU A 27 -0.70 -0.73 19.45
N LYS A 28 -0.70 -1.31 18.24
CA LYS A 28 -1.63 -2.39 17.90
C LYS A 28 -1.33 -3.68 18.64
N ALA A 29 -0.07 -3.99 18.91
CA ALA A 29 0.31 -5.16 19.69
C ALA A 29 -0.20 -5.05 21.14
N VAL A 30 -0.08 -3.86 21.75
CA VAL A 30 -0.65 -3.59 23.09
C VAL A 30 -2.17 -3.74 23.09
N ILE A 31 -2.86 -3.17 22.10
CA ILE A 31 -4.33 -3.27 21.98
C ILE A 31 -4.79 -4.72 21.81
N ALA A 32 -4.03 -5.53 21.05
CA ALA A 32 -4.36 -6.93 20.80
C ALA A 32 -3.97 -7.88 21.95
N ASN A 33 -3.17 -7.42 22.92
CA ASN A 33 -2.69 -8.25 24.01
C ASN A 33 -3.83 -8.54 25.01
N VAL A 34 -4.14 -9.82 25.22
CA VAL A 34 -5.21 -10.30 26.12
C VAL A 34 -4.89 -10.01 27.60
N ASN A 35 -3.62 -9.95 27.97
CA ASN A 35 -3.17 -9.76 29.35
C ASN A 35 -2.91 -8.29 29.71
N ALA A 36 -3.02 -7.36 28.76
CA ALA A 36 -2.87 -5.94 29.03
C ALA A 36 -4.05 -5.43 29.86
N SER A 37 -3.78 -4.47 30.75
CA SER A 37 -4.84 -3.83 31.54
C SER A 37 -5.75 -3.00 30.64
N ASP A 38 -6.98 -2.77 31.10
CA ASP A 38 -7.95 -1.98 30.33
C ASP A 38 -7.49 -0.53 30.15
N GLU A 39 -6.77 0.03 31.13
CA GLU A 39 -6.17 1.37 31.07
C GLU A 39 -5.07 1.45 30.01
N GLU A 40 -4.16 0.47 29.97
CA GLU A 40 -3.08 0.40 28.97
C GLU A 40 -3.64 0.28 27.55
N ARG A 41 -4.68 -0.54 27.37
CA ARG A 41 -5.39 -0.67 26.10
C ARG A 41 -6.07 0.63 25.69
N PHE A 42 -6.73 1.30 26.63
CA PHE A 42 -7.41 2.57 26.38
C PHE A 42 -6.40 3.66 25.96
N GLU A 43 -5.29 3.79 26.69
CA GLU A 43 -4.22 4.73 26.34
C GLU A 43 -3.62 4.42 24.96
N ALA A 44 -3.34 3.15 24.67
CA ALA A 44 -2.80 2.75 23.38
C ALA A 44 -3.77 3.09 22.24
N MET A 45 -5.08 2.96 22.49
CA MET A 45 -6.12 3.33 21.54
C MET A 45 -6.17 4.84 21.30
N MET A 46 -6.11 5.65 22.37
CA MET A 46 -6.05 7.11 22.28
C MET A 46 -4.80 7.58 21.53
N LYS A 47 -3.63 7.00 21.84
CA LYS A 47 -2.36 7.27 21.13
C LYS A 47 -2.43 6.87 19.65
N LEU A 48 -3.11 5.76 19.32
CA LEU A 48 -3.30 5.32 17.94
C LEU A 48 -4.24 6.25 17.15
N GLN A 49 -5.28 6.76 17.79
CA GLN A 49 -6.23 7.71 17.19
C GLN A 49 -5.62 9.10 16.95
N ALA A 50 -4.69 9.52 17.81
CA ALA A 50 -3.94 10.78 17.65
C ALA A 50 -3.01 10.78 16.42
N LEU A 51 -2.65 9.61 15.88
CA LEU A 51 -1.81 9.52 14.68
C LEU A 51 -2.54 9.97 13.41
N PRO A 52 -1.81 10.49 12.39
CA PRO A 52 -2.42 10.89 11.13
C PRO A 52 -3.16 9.72 10.46
N ARG A 53 -4.37 9.97 9.93
CA ARG A 53 -5.18 8.92 9.24
C ARG A 53 -4.42 8.25 8.09
N ASN A 54 -3.58 9.00 7.38
CA ASN A 54 -2.77 8.50 6.27
C ASN A 54 -1.58 7.63 6.70
N ALA A 55 -1.30 7.52 8.00
CA ALA A 55 -0.31 6.59 8.53
C ALA A 55 -0.79 5.12 8.47
N SER A 56 -2.08 4.89 8.21
CA SER A 56 -2.61 3.53 8.09
C SER A 56 -2.33 2.94 6.70
N PRO A 57 -1.69 1.75 6.61
CA PRO A 57 -1.36 1.13 5.33
C PRO A 57 -2.58 0.77 4.48
N ILE A 58 -3.76 0.60 5.10
CA ILE A 58 -5.00 0.29 4.37
C ILE A 58 -5.45 1.40 3.42
N ARG A 59 -4.94 2.63 3.60
CA ARG A 59 -5.24 3.77 2.72
C ARG A 59 -4.37 3.81 1.47
N LEU A 60 -3.36 2.94 1.39
CA LEU A 60 -2.54 2.81 0.21
C LEU A 60 -3.33 2.14 -0.93
N ARG A 61 -3.05 2.56 -2.16
CA ARG A 61 -3.62 1.96 -3.36
C ARG A 61 -2.51 1.63 -4.34
N ASN A 62 -2.39 0.35 -4.68
CA ASN A 62 -1.50 -0.07 -5.74
C ASN A 62 -1.90 0.57 -7.07
N ARG A 63 -0.95 1.25 -7.69
CA ARG A 63 -1.10 1.94 -8.96
C ARG A 63 -0.06 1.41 -9.95
N CYS A 64 -0.43 1.37 -11.22
CA CYS A 64 0.52 1.07 -12.30
C CYS A 64 1.73 2.03 -12.21
N GLY A 65 2.96 1.49 -12.17
CA GLY A 65 4.18 2.30 -12.07
C GLY A 65 4.35 3.31 -13.21
N LEU A 66 3.88 2.99 -14.42
CA LEU A 66 4.02 3.86 -15.59
C LEU A 66 2.90 4.91 -15.71
N THR A 67 1.65 4.52 -15.47
CA THR A 67 0.48 5.36 -15.81
C THR A 67 -0.31 5.84 -14.60
N GLY A 68 -0.03 5.33 -13.41
CA GLY A 68 -0.77 5.62 -12.17
C GLY A 68 -2.18 5.02 -12.10
N ARG A 69 -2.57 4.16 -13.04
CA ARG A 69 -3.91 3.52 -13.07
C ARG A 69 -4.16 2.70 -11.79
N PRO A 70 -5.26 2.91 -11.05
CA PRO A 70 -5.52 2.25 -9.77
C PRO A 70 -6.27 0.91 -9.86
N HIS A 71 -6.55 0.41 -11.07
CA HIS A 71 -7.32 -0.81 -11.33
C HIS A 71 -6.58 -1.75 -12.27
N GLY A 72 -6.84 -3.05 -12.11
CA GLY A 72 -6.20 -4.12 -12.88
C GLY A 72 -4.69 -4.14 -12.68
N TYR A 73 -4.23 -3.99 -11.44
CA TYR A 73 -2.82 -3.98 -11.05
C TYR A 73 -2.34 -5.40 -10.74
N PHE A 74 -1.23 -5.81 -11.34
CA PHE A 74 -0.60 -7.09 -11.07
C PHE A 74 0.61 -6.90 -10.15
N ARG A 75 0.54 -7.42 -8.92
CA ARG A 75 1.60 -7.27 -7.90
C ARG A 75 2.96 -7.82 -8.36
N LYS A 76 2.97 -8.93 -9.10
CA LYS A 76 4.20 -9.54 -9.64
C LYS A 76 4.97 -8.61 -10.57
N PHE A 77 4.27 -7.77 -11.32
CA PHE A 77 4.88 -6.92 -12.36
C PHE A 77 4.90 -5.43 -12.01
N GLY A 78 4.16 -4.99 -10.99
CA GLY A 78 4.06 -3.57 -10.67
C GLY A 78 3.27 -2.72 -11.69
N LEU A 79 2.61 -3.37 -12.66
CA LEU A 79 1.97 -2.71 -13.80
C LEU A 79 0.46 -2.96 -13.85
N GLY A 80 -0.24 -2.04 -14.51
CA GLY A 80 -1.64 -2.21 -14.87
C GLY A 80 -1.80 -3.06 -16.14
N ARG A 81 -2.90 -3.81 -16.26
CA ARG A 81 -3.14 -4.79 -17.33
C ARG A 81 -2.83 -4.34 -18.76
N ASN A 82 -3.14 -3.08 -19.11
CA ASN A 82 -2.90 -2.57 -20.46
C ASN A 82 -1.39 -2.43 -20.71
N LYS A 83 -0.66 -1.81 -19.77
CA LYS A 83 0.78 -1.64 -19.90
C LYS A 83 1.56 -2.94 -19.74
N LEU A 84 1.06 -3.85 -18.92
CA LEU A 84 1.62 -5.19 -18.85
C LEU A 84 1.51 -5.91 -20.21
N ARG A 85 0.35 -5.81 -20.89
CA ARG A 85 0.19 -6.40 -22.22
C ARG A 85 1.17 -5.79 -23.22
N ASP A 86 1.28 -4.46 -23.25
CA ASP A 86 2.21 -3.75 -24.14
C ASP A 86 3.66 -4.25 -23.92
N THR A 87 4.14 -4.25 -22.67
CA THR A 87 5.53 -4.65 -22.33
C THR A 87 5.79 -6.14 -22.58
N VAL A 88 4.80 -7.00 -22.34
CA VAL A 88 4.95 -8.45 -22.60
C VAL A 88 5.06 -8.71 -24.10
N MET A 89 4.26 -8.04 -24.93
CA MET A 89 4.31 -8.22 -26.39
C MET A 89 5.59 -7.63 -27.00
N GLN A 90 6.21 -6.66 -26.33
CA GLN A 90 7.52 -6.11 -26.70
C GLN A 90 8.70 -7.00 -26.29
N GLY A 91 8.48 -7.98 -25.41
CA GLY A 91 9.54 -8.85 -24.90
C GLY A 91 10.31 -8.30 -23.69
N ASP A 92 9.86 -7.17 -23.10
CA ASP A 92 10.52 -6.54 -21.95
C ASP A 92 10.34 -7.33 -20.64
N VAL A 93 9.40 -8.28 -20.61
CA VAL A 93 9.11 -9.09 -19.43
C VAL A 93 9.68 -10.50 -19.61
N PRO A 94 10.76 -10.87 -18.90
CA PRO A 94 11.42 -12.15 -19.07
C PRO A 94 10.50 -13.34 -18.78
N GLY A 95 10.52 -14.34 -19.65
CA GLY A 95 9.83 -15.63 -19.44
C GLY A 95 8.31 -15.58 -19.53
N VAL A 96 7.71 -14.46 -19.97
CA VAL A 96 6.26 -14.37 -20.17
C VAL A 96 5.92 -14.58 -21.64
N VAL A 97 5.19 -15.64 -21.94
CA VAL A 97 4.68 -15.97 -23.26
C VAL A 97 3.18 -16.20 -23.21
N LYS A 98 2.51 -16.14 -24.36
CA LYS A 98 1.10 -16.53 -24.45
C LYS A 98 1.00 -18.04 -24.22
N ALA A 99 0.43 -18.44 -23.10
CA ALA A 99 0.24 -19.84 -22.77
C ALA A 99 -0.96 -20.43 -23.54
N SER A 100 -0.80 -21.66 -24.01
CA SER A 100 -1.84 -22.52 -24.57
C SER A 100 -1.72 -23.88 -23.90
N TRP A 101 -2.81 -24.36 -23.30
CA TRP A 101 -2.94 -25.68 -22.72
C TRP A 101 -4.30 -26.25 -23.10
#